data_AF-A0A564Q6F2-F1
#
_entry.id   AF-A0A564Q6F2-F1
#
_cell.length_a   1.000
_cell.length_b   1.000
_cell.length_c   1.000
_cell.angle_alpha   90.00
_cell.angle_beta   90.00
_cell.angle_gamma   90.00
#
_symmetry.space_group_name_H-M   'P 1'
#
loop_
_entity.id
_entity.type
_entity.pdbx_description
1 polymer ?
#
loop_
_entity_poly.entity_id
_entity_poly.type
_entity_poly.pdbx_seq_one_letter_code
_entity_poly.pdbx_strand_id
1 'polypeptide(L)'
;MYEDLFRKTLNIEDPWVLESVDFDPDAKRIELYLDFAPGTKFDCPICNKPGCSAYDTQEKEWRHLDFFQHKAFLHCRVPRVSCDE
;
A
#
# COMPACT_ATOMS: atom_id res chain seq x y z
N MET A 1 15.08 -6.19 6.62
CA MET A 1 16.19 -5.38 6.05
C MET A 1 16.20 -5.40 4.51
N TYR A 2 15.01 -5.31 3.90
CA TYR A 2 14.82 -4.99 2.47
C TYR A 2 13.72 -3.92 2.30
N GLU A 3 13.06 -3.52 3.39
CA GLU A 3 11.90 -2.63 3.35
C GLU A 3 12.25 -1.24 2.80
N ASP A 4 13.41 -0.66 3.16
CA ASP A 4 13.82 0.66 2.65
C ASP A 4 14.04 0.65 1.13
N LEU A 5 14.56 -0.46 0.59
CA LEU A 5 14.76 -0.63 -0.86
C LEU A 5 13.41 -0.63 -1.58
N PHE A 6 12.45 -1.45 -1.13
CA PHE A 6 11.13 -1.51 -1.74
C PHE A 6 10.33 -0.22 -1.53
N ARG A 7 10.44 0.39 -0.34
CA ARG A 7 9.83 1.69 -0.03
C ARG A 7 10.28 2.76 -1.03
N LYS A 8 11.59 2.88 -1.27
CA LYS A 8 12.14 3.84 -2.23
C LYS A 8 11.80 3.47 -3.67
N THR A 9 11.89 2.20 -4.03
CA THR A 9 11.67 1.76 -5.42
C THR A 9 10.22 1.93 -5.86
N LEU A 10 9.27 1.73 -4.94
CA LEU A 10 7.83 1.89 -5.19
C LEU A 10 7.32 3.29 -4.85
N ASN A 11 8.21 4.20 -4.44
CA ASN A 11 7.87 5.55 -4.00
C ASN A 11 6.74 5.56 -2.95
N ILE A 12 6.88 4.71 -1.93
CA ILE A 12 5.92 4.60 -0.82
C ILE A 12 6.22 5.71 0.19
N GLU A 13 5.38 6.74 0.14
CA GLU A 13 5.48 7.93 0.99
C GLU A 13 4.42 7.89 2.10
N ASP A 14 4.65 8.69 3.15
CA ASP A 14 3.65 8.91 4.18
C ASP A 14 2.32 9.38 3.56
N PRO A 15 1.17 8.85 4.02
CA PRO A 15 0.98 8.08 5.25
C PRO A 15 1.09 6.56 5.11
N TRP A 16 1.53 6.07 3.94
CA TRP A 16 1.65 4.64 3.68
C TRP A 16 2.93 4.07 4.26
N VAL A 17 2.82 2.89 4.87
CA VAL A 17 3.93 2.15 5.45
C VAL A 17 4.01 0.77 4.82
N LEU A 18 5.23 0.31 4.57
CA LEU A 18 5.47 -1.08 4.19
C LEU A 18 5.58 -1.89 5.49
N GLU A 19 4.54 -2.66 5.83
CA GLU A 19 4.46 -3.41 7.08
C GLU A 19 5.32 -4.68 7.01
N SER A 20 5.25 -5.39 5.88
CA SER A 20 5.94 -6.66 5.71
C SER A 20 6.33 -6.89 4.25
N VAL A 21 7.41 -7.64 4.08
CA VAL A 21 7.87 -8.15 2.80
C VAL A 21 8.13 -9.64 2.95
N ASP A 22 7.31 -10.46 2.31
CA ASP A 22 7.51 -11.88 2.21
C ASP A 22 8.20 -12.21 0.88
N PHE A 23 9.30 -12.95 0.96
CA PHE A 23 10.10 -13.32 -0.20
C PHE A 23 10.27 -14.82 -0.24
N ASP A 24 9.64 -15.45 -1.23
CA ASP A 24 9.73 -16.87 -1.48
C ASP A 24 10.59 -17.13 -2.74
N PRO A 25 11.87 -17.52 -2.57
CA PRO A 25 12.78 -17.75 -3.69
C PRO A 25 12.41 -18.98 -4.51
N ASP A 26 11.87 -20.03 -3.89
CA ASP A 26 11.50 -21.28 -4.54
C ASP A 26 10.27 -21.10 -5.44
N ALA A 27 9.26 -20.37 -4.95
CA ALA A 27 8.06 -20.00 -5.69
C ALA A 27 8.25 -18.80 -6.63
N LYS A 28 9.42 -18.15 -6.58
CA LYS A 28 9.75 -16.92 -7.31
C LYS A 28 8.70 -15.81 -7.11
N ARG A 29 8.30 -15.59 -5.86
CA ARG A 29 7.23 -14.64 -5.52
C ARG A 29 7.68 -13.69 -4.41
N ILE A 30 7.27 -12.43 -4.54
CA ILE A 30 7.45 -11.39 -3.54
C ILE A 30 6.07 -10.85 -3.19
N GLU A 31 5.73 -10.84 -1.91
CA GLU A 31 4.49 -10.29 -1.39
C GLU A 31 4.83 -9.10 -0.49
N LEU A 32 4.28 -7.95 -0.85
CA LEU A 32 4.55 -6.67 -0.23
C LEU A 32 3.26 -6.19 0.44
N TYR A 33 3.27 -6.11 1.76
CA TYR A 33 2.10 -5.72 2.54
C TYR A 33 2.25 -4.25 2.93
N LEU A 34 1.42 -3.39 2.35
CA LEU A 34 1.36 -1.98 2.71
C LEU A 34 0.12 -1.67 3.53
N ASP A 35 0.32 -0.74 4.45
CA ASP A 35 -0.68 -0.32 5.40
C ASP A 35 -0.57 1.18 5.71
N PHE A 36 -1.40 1.67 6.62
CA PHE A 36 -1.37 3.06 7.07
C PHE A 36 -1.76 3.14 8.55
N ALA A 37 -1.21 4.12 9.27
CA ALA A 37 -1.48 4.25 10.70
C ALA A 37 -2.98 4.56 10.99
N PRO A 38 -3.58 3.99 12.05
CA PRO A 38 -4.95 4.32 12.43
C PRO A 38 -5.07 5.82 12.74
N GLY A 39 -6.16 6.45 12.27
CA GLY A 39 -6.36 7.89 12.38
C GLY A 39 -5.66 8.72 11.30
N THR A 40 -4.99 8.07 10.34
CA THR A 40 -4.53 8.71 9.11
C THR A 40 -5.70 9.39 8.40
N LYS A 41 -5.44 10.60 7.91
CA LYS A 41 -6.37 11.35 7.08
C LYS A 41 -5.94 11.27 5.63
N PHE A 42 -6.91 11.13 4.74
CA PHE A 42 -6.66 11.03 3.30
C PHE A 42 -7.39 12.15 2.56
N ASP A 43 -6.89 12.45 1.37
CA ASP A 43 -7.58 13.32 0.43
C ASP A 43 -8.78 12.59 -0.19
N CYS A 44 -9.90 13.29 -0.33
CA CYS A 44 -11.07 12.73 -0.99
C CYS A 44 -10.76 12.41 -2.47
N PRO A 45 -11.00 11.19 -2.97
CA PRO A 45 -10.73 10.84 -4.36
C PRO A 45 -11.65 11.56 -5.36
N ILE A 46 -12.73 12.21 -4.90
CA ILE A 46 -13.71 12.90 -5.74
C ILE A 46 -13.44 14.41 -5.77
N CYS A 47 -13.35 15.06 -4.60
CA CYS A 47 -13.21 16.52 -4.49
C CYS A 47 -11.80 16.98 -4.07
N ASN A 48 -10.89 16.05 -3.81
CA ASN A 48 -9.51 16.33 -3.35
C ASN A 48 -9.43 17.13 -2.04
N LYS A 49 -10.51 17.12 -1.24
CA LYS A 49 -10.53 17.75 0.08
C LYS A 49 -9.59 17.02 1.02
N PRO A 50 -8.61 17.71 1.63
CA PRO A 50 -7.71 17.09 2.58
C PRO A 50 -8.42 16.81 3.90
N GLY A 51 -7.89 15.87 4.67
CA GLY A 51 -8.30 15.68 6.05
C GLY A 51 -9.52 14.77 6.25
N CYS A 52 -9.94 14.02 5.23
CA CYS A 52 -11.07 13.10 5.34
C CYS A 52 -10.67 11.84 6.12
N SER A 53 -11.49 11.44 7.09
CA SER A 53 -11.31 10.18 7.81
C SER A 53 -11.77 8.99 6.96
N ALA A 54 -11.00 7.91 6.98
CA ALA A 54 -11.46 6.64 6.44
C ALA A 54 -12.60 6.09 7.31
N TYR A 55 -13.76 5.81 6.71
CA TYR A 55 -14.89 5.18 7.41
C TYR A 55 -14.86 3.65 7.30
N ASP A 56 -14.24 3.16 6.23
CA ASP A 56 -14.13 1.75 5.90
C ASP A 56 -12.76 1.51 5.24
N THR A 57 -12.29 0.27 5.28
CA THR A 57 -11.06 -0.14 4.62
C THR A 57 -11.31 -1.41 3.83
N GLN A 58 -10.75 -1.48 2.62
CA GLN A 58 -10.86 -2.65 1.78
C GLN A 58 -9.47 -3.16 1.42
N GLU A 59 -9.21 -4.43 1.70
CA GLU A 59 -8.01 -5.11 1.22
C GLU A 59 -8.08 -5.25 -0.30
N LYS A 60 -7.00 -4.81 -0.96
CA LYS A 60 -6.80 -4.95 -2.39
C LYS A 60 -5.44 -5.56 -2.66
N GLU A 61 -5.39 -6.35 -3.73
CA GLU A 61 -4.17 -6.93 -4.26
C GLU A 61 -3.92 -6.37 -5.66
N TRP A 62 -2.67 -5.99 -5.93
CA TRP A 62 -2.21 -5.61 -7.27
C TRP A 62 -0.98 -6.43 -7.65
N ARG A 63 -0.96 -6.93 -8.89
CA ARG A 63 0.23 -7.54 -9.47
C ARG A 63 1.12 -6.47 -10.08
N HIS A 64 2.29 -6.26 -9.50
CA HIS A 64 3.31 -5.36 -10.02
C HIS A 64 4.16 -6.05 -11.10
N LEU A 65 4.99 -5.27 -11.79
CA LEU A 65 6.09 -5.79 -12.60
C LEU A 65 7.02 -6.65 -11.74
N ASP A 66 7.57 -7.68 -12.37
CA ASP A 66 8.43 -8.64 -11.70
C ASP A 66 9.72 -7.96 -11.20
N PHE A 67 10.09 -8.22 -9.95
CA PHE A 67 11.35 -7.78 -9.36
C PHE A 67 12.41 -8.86 -9.56
N PHE A 68 13.45 -8.57 -10.34
CA PHE A 68 14.57 -9.50 -10.55
C PHE A 68 14.15 -10.92 -10.92
N GLN A 69 13.12 -11.06 -11.77
CA GLN A 69 12.51 -12.34 -12.20
C GLN A 69 11.58 -13.02 -11.17
N HIS A 70 11.25 -12.34 -10.07
CA HIS A 70 10.24 -12.78 -9.11
C HIS A 70 8.94 -12.00 -9.33
N LYS A 71 7.81 -12.70 -9.33
CA LYS A 71 6.49 -12.06 -9.44
C LYS A 71 6.22 -11.26 -8.18
N ALA A 72 5.80 -10.00 -8.34
CA ALA A 72 5.58 -9.11 -7.21
C ALA A 72 4.07 -8.82 -7.03
N PHE A 73 3.58 -9.02 -5.81
CA PHE A 73 2.21 -8.76 -5.41
C PHE A 73 2.21 -7.72 -4.29
N LEU A 74 1.38 -6.70 -4.45
CA LEU A 74 1.17 -5.63 -3.49
C LEU A 74 -0.17 -5.88 -2.82
N HIS A 75 -0.17 -6.09 -1.53
CA HIS A 75 -1.37 -6.21 -0.70
C HIS A 75 -1.50 -4.91 0.08
N CYS A 76 -2.63 -4.21 -0.04
CA CYS A 76 -2.82 -3.02 0.77
C CYS A 76 -4.28 -2.79 1.17
N ARG A 77 -4.44 -2.32 2.41
CA ARG A 77 -5.72 -1.83 2.91
C ARG A 77 -5.97 -0.45 2.34
N VAL A 78 -6.90 -0.34 1.39
CA VAL A 78 -7.28 0.95 0.80
C VAL A 78 -8.37 1.59 1.65
N PRO A 79 -8.15 2.83 2.15
CA PRO A 79 -9.17 3.56 2.87
C PRO A 79 -10.29 3.97 1.92
N ARG A 80 -11.52 3.79 2.37
CA ARG A 80 -12.68 4.45 1.79
C ARG A 80 -12.97 5.66 2.65
N VAL A 81 -12.87 6.82 2.03
CA VAL A 81 -13.21 8.11 2.67
C VAL A 81 -14.60 8.53 2.23
N SER A 82 -15.37 9.04 3.19
CA SER A 82 -16.66 9.66 2.94
C SER A 82 -16.44 11.15 3.09
N CYS A 83 -16.87 11.91 2.09
CA CYS A 83 -16.86 13.36 2.13
C CYS A 83 -18.31 13.82 2.03
N ASP A 84 -18.73 14.73 2.91
CA ASP A 84 -20.07 15.34 2.93
C ASP A 84 -20.25 16.44 1.86
N GLU A 85 -19.39 16.48 0.84
CA GLU A 85 -19.51 17.43 -0.29
C GLU A 85 -20.30 16.86 -1.47
#